data_AF-A0A5N4C7B6-F1
#
_entry.id   AF-A0A5N4C7B6-F1
#
_cell.length_a   1.000
_cell.length_b   1.000
_cell.length_c   1.000
_cell.angle_alpha   90.00
_cell.angle_beta   90.00
_cell.angle_gamma   90.00
#
_symmetry.space_group_name_H-M   'P 1'
#
loop_
_entity.id
_entity.type
_entity.pdbx_description
1 polymer ?
#
loop_
_entity_poly.entity_id
_entity_poly.type
_entity_poly.pdbx_seq_one_letter_code
_entity_poly.pdbx_strand_id
1 'polypeptide(L)'
;MASFVTEVLAHSGRLEKEDLGTRISRLTRRVEEIKGEVCSMISKKYSEFLPSMQSAQDLVTQVDKLSDDIDLLKSRIESEVRRDLHVSTAEFTDLKQQLERDSVVLSLLKQLQEFSTAIEEYNCALAEKKYVAAAQRLEEEGAEKREDISNLESCLQTELHLCTEQSQKEEKGPVPPISSVLLAFSLLGELHTKLKSFGQMLLKYILRPLASCPSVFAVIENQPNIIVIRFESVMNDLEHPSPSEVFAKIRLVLEVVQKQLLVELQDAFLSLDF
;
A
#
# COMPACT_ATOMS: atom_id res chain seq x y z
N MET A 1 -10.25 120.09 -18.64
CA MET A 1 -9.76 119.75 -17.29
C MET A 1 -10.57 118.55 -16.82
N ALA A 2 -9.95 117.39 -16.63
CA ALA A 2 -10.64 116.23 -16.06
C ALA A 2 -10.88 116.48 -14.56
N SER A 3 -12.03 116.04 -14.04
CA SER A 3 -12.39 116.18 -12.62
C SER A 3 -11.46 115.32 -11.76
N PHE A 4 -11.09 115.81 -10.58
CA PHE A 4 -10.29 115.08 -9.59
C PHE A 4 -10.84 113.66 -9.31
N VAL A 5 -12.16 113.48 -9.33
CA VAL A 5 -12.81 112.18 -9.13
C VAL A 5 -12.46 111.17 -10.23
N THR A 6 -12.42 111.60 -11.50
CA THR A 6 -12.02 110.74 -12.61
C THR A 6 -10.53 110.36 -12.55
N GLU A 7 -9.68 111.26 -12.07
CA GLU A 7 -8.24 110.99 -11.90
C GLU A 7 -7.99 110.01 -10.75
N VAL A 8 -8.67 110.20 -9.62
CA VAL A 8 -8.60 109.29 -8.46
C VAL A 8 -9.11 107.89 -8.81
N LEU A 9 -10.24 107.77 -9.52
CA LEU A 9 -10.78 106.47 -9.93
C LEU A 9 -9.90 105.76 -10.96
N ALA A 10 -9.36 106.49 -11.93
CA ALA A 10 -8.40 105.92 -12.88
C ALA A 10 -7.12 105.46 -12.17
N HIS A 11 -6.67 106.19 -11.15
CA HIS A 11 -5.50 105.80 -10.38
C HIS A 11 -5.79 104.58 -9.49
N SER A 12 -6.97 104.50 -8.86
CA SER A 12 -7.42 103.35 -8.06
C SER A 12 -7.52 102.08 -8.90
N GLY A 13 -8.17 102.13 -10.06
CA GLY A 13 -8.26 100.97 -10.97
C GLY A 13 -6.90 100.55 -11.54
N ARG A 14 -5.98 101.50 -11.74
CA ARG A 14 -4.59 101.20 -12.14
C ARG A 14 -3.82 100.52 -11.01
N LEU A 15 -3.95 101.00 -9.78
CA LEU A 15 -3.33 100.42 -8.58
C LEU A 15 -3.82 98.99 -8.34
N GLU A 16 -5.13 98.73 -8.46
CA GLU A 16 -5.73 97.40 -8.32
C GLU A 16 -5.26 96.42 -9.41
N LYS A 17 -5.17 96.88 -10.66
CA LYS A 17 -4.63 96.06 -11.76
C LYS A 17 -3.17 95.69 -11.53
N GLU A 18 -2.38 96.61 -10.99
CA GLU A 18 -0.97 96.39 -10.66
C GLU A 18 -0.82 95.40 -9.49
N ASP A 19 -1.59 95.56 -8.41
CA ASP A 19 -1.63 94.59 -7.29
C ASP A 19 -2.01 93.18 -7.78
N LEU A 20 -3.08 93.07 -8.58
CA LEU A 20 -3.53 91.80 -9.13
C LEU A 20 -2.45 91.18 -10.05
N GLY A 21 -1.77 92.00 -10.86
CA GLY A 21 -0.67 91.59 -11.72
C GLY A 21 0.52 91.00 -10.94
N THR A 22 0.89 91.61 -9.81
CA THR A 22 1.97 91.07 -8.95
C THR A 22 1.57 89.76 -8.28
N ARG A 23 0.31 89.65 -7.83
CA ARG A 23 -0.23 88.43 -7.22
C ARG A 23 -0.30 87.28 -8.23
N ILE A 24 -0.75 87.54 -9.45
CA ILE A 24 -0.76 86.55 -10.55
C ILE A 24 0.67 86.11 -10.89
N SER A 25 1.62 87.03 -10.98
CA SER A 25 3.03 86.71 -11.26
C SER A 25 3.64 85.82 -10.17
N ARG A 26 3.36 86.12 -8.89
CA ARG A 26 3.82 85.30 -7.75
C ARG A 26 3.18 83.91 -7.74
N LEU A 27 1.89 83.82 -8.05
CA LEU A 27 1.20 82.54 -8.16
C LEU A 27 1.76 81.70 -9.32
N THR A 28 1.97 82.32 -10.48
CA THR A 28 2.56 81.66 -11.66
C THR A 28 3.94 81.10 -11.34
N ARG A 29 4.78 81.88 -10.64
CA ARG A 29 6.09 81.41 -10.19
C ARG A 29 5.99 80.20 -9.25
N ARG A 30 5.09 80.23 -8.26
CA ARG A 30 4.85 79.10 -7.36
C ARG A 30 4.37 77.85 -8.10
N VAL A 31 3.52 78.02 -9.12
CA VAL A 31 3.05 76.92 -9.95
C VAL A 31 4.22 76.26 -10.68
N GLU A 32 5.13 77.04 -11.27
CA GLU A 32 6.30 76.50 -11.95
C GLU A 32 7.31 75.86 -10.97
N GLU A 33 7.49 76.42 -9.78
CA GLU A 33 8.33 75.82 -8.72
C GLU A 33 7.79 74.44 -8.31
N ILE A 34 6.50 74.35 -7.97
CA ILE A 34 5.86 73.07 -7.57
C ILE A 34 5.91 72.06 -8.72
N LYS A 35 5.65 72.50 -9.95
CA LYS A 35 5.74 71.64 -11.14
C LYS A 35 7.15 71.06 -11.29
N GLY A 36 8.18 71.89 -11.11
CA GLY A 36 9.57 71.44 -11.13
C GLY A 36 9.87 70.40 -10.05
N GLU A 37 9.40 70.63 -8.82
CA GLU A 37 9.55 69.68 -7.70
C GLU A 37 8.86 68.34 -7.99
N VAL A 38 7.62 68.36 -8.49
CA VAL A 38 6.86 67.15 -8.84
C VAL A 38 7.56 66.38 -9.97
N CYS A 39 7.99 67.06 -11.03
CA CYS A 39 8.71 66.42 -12.14
C CYS A 39 10.03 65.78 -11.67
N SER A 40 10.77 66.46 -10.80
CA SER A 40 12.02 65.95 -10.21
C SER A 40 11.76 64.72 -9.34
N MET A 41 10.78 64.80 -8.44
CA MET A 41 10.39 63.71 -7.54
C MET A 41 9.95 62.47 -8.33
N ILE A 42 9.09 62.65 -9.34
CA ILE A 42 8.62 61.56 -10.19
C ILE A 42 9.79 60.94 -10.96
N SER A 43 10.62 61.75 -11.62
CA SER A 43 11.75 61.26 -12.41
C SER A 43 12.74 60.46 -11.56
N LYS A 44 13.04 60.95 -10.34
CA LYS A 44 13.89 60.24 -9.38
C LYS A 44 13.28 58.90 -8.98
N LYS A 45 11.99 58.87 -8.62
CA LYS A 45 11.29 57.63 -8.27
C LYS A 45 11.31 56.59 -9.39
N TYR A 46 11.09 57.00 -10.64
CA TYR A 46 11.17 56.08 -11.77
C TYR A 46 12.59 55.59 -12.06
N SER A 47 13.60 56.45 -11.89
CA SER A 47 15.01 56.06 -12.07
C SER A 47 15.49 55.04 -11.04
N GLU A 48 14.96 55.08 -9.81
CA GLU A 48 15.27 54.13 -8.75
C GLU A 48 14.43 52.84 -8.86
N PHE A 49 13.17 52.96 -9.28
CA PHE A 49 12.25 51.83 -9.38
C PHE A 49 12.59 50.87 -10.53
N LEU A 50 13.00 51.39 -11.69
CA LEU A 50 13.31 50.57 -12.88
C LEU A 50 14.38 49.50 -12.61
N PRO A 51 15.56 49.82 -12.05
CA PRO A 51 16.57 48.83 -11.69
C PRO A 51 16.09 47.83 -10.65
N SER A 52 15.31 48.28 -9.66
CA SER A 52 14.74 47.40 -8.64
C SER A 52 13.75 46.39 -9.24
N MET A 53 12.91 46.83 -10.18
CA MET A 53 11.96 45.97 -10.89
C MET A 53 12.68 44.94 -11.76
N GLN A 54 13.72 45.36 -12.49
CA GLN A 54 14.55 44.47 -13.29
C GLN A 54 15.24 43.42 -12.42
N SER A 55 15.85 43.84 -11.29
CA SER A 55 16.47 42.91 -10.35
C SER A 55 15.46 41.91 -9.76
N ALA A 56 14.23 42.34 -9.46
CA ALA A 56 13.18 41.43 -9.00
C ALA A 56 12.78 40.42 -10.09
N GLN A 57 12.69 40.87 -11.35
CA GLN A 57 12.37 39.99 -12.46
C GLN A 57 13.48 38.98 -12.73
N ASP A 58 14.74 39.41 -12.68
CA ASP A 58 15.90 38.51 -12.78
C ASP A 58 15.89 37.48 -11.65
N LEU A 59 15.56 37.88 -10.42
CA LEU A 59 15.45 36.97 -9.29
C LEU A 59 14.33 35.94 -9.49
N VAL A 60 13.17 36.35 -10.02
CA VAL A 60 12.09 35.40 -10.38
C VAL A 60 12.59 34.37 -11.39
N THR A 61 13.26 34.80 -12.46
CA THR A 61 13.81 33.84 -13.44
C THR A 61 14.86 32.89 -12.85
N GLN A 62 15.62 33.33 -11.85
CA GLN A 62 16.58 32.47 -11.15
C GLN A 62 15.87 31.46 -10.25
N VAL A 63 14.81 31.88 -9.55
CA VAL A 63 13.99 30.98 -8.72
C VAL A 63 13.31 29.92 -9.58
N ASP A 64 12.75 30.31 -10.73
CA ASP A 64 12.12 29.37 -11.66
C ASP A 64 13.12 28.31 -12.15
N LYS A 65 14.31 28.75 -12.60
CA LYS A 65 15.39 27.82 -13.00
C LYS A 65 15.83 26.89 -11.87
N LEU A 66 15.97 27.43 -10.66
CA LEU A 66 16.34 26.63 -9.49
C LEU A 66 15.25 25.60 -9.14
N SER A 67 13.97 25.97 -9.32
CA SER A 67 12.86 25.04 -9.14
C SER A 67 12.94 23.89 -10.16
N ASP A 68 13.17 24.21 -11.43
CA ASP A 68 13.34 23.22 -12.50
C ASP A 68 14.52 22.27 -12.21
N ASP A 69 15.66 22.81 -11.75
CA ASP A 69 16.84 22.03 -11.37
C ASP A 69 16.55 21.10 -10.17
N ILE A 70 15.80 21.58 -9.17
CA ILE A 70 15.36 20.78 -8.01
C ILE A 70 14.45 19.64 -8.46
N ASP A 71 13.47 19.91 -9.32
CA ASP A 71 12.53 18.90 -9.82
C ASP A 71 13.26 17.85 -10.67
N LEU A 72 14.22 18.27 -11.51
CA LEU A 72 15.08 17.36 -12.26
C LEU A 72 15.89 16.47 -11.31
N LEU A 73 16.54 17.05 -10.30
CA LEU A 73 17.32 16.29 -9.32
C LEU A 73 16.45 15.31 -8.54
N LYS A 74 15.26 15.74 -8.10
CA LYS A 74 14.29 14.89 -7.39
C LYS A 74 13.89 13.69 -8.25
N SER A 75 13.55 13.93 -9.52
CA SER A 75 13.19 12.85 -10.46
C SER A 75 14.34 11.87 -10.68
N ARG A 76 15.58 12.37 -10.75
CA ARG A 76 16.77 11.54 -10.94
C ARG A 76 17.02 10.66 -9.72
N ILE A 77 17.03 11.25 -8.52
CA ILE A 77 17.17 10.52 -7.25
C ILE A 77 16.08 9.45 -7.15
N GLU A 78 14.81 9.79 -7.42
CA GLU A 78 13.71 8.84 -7.34
C GLU A 78 13.87 7.68 -8.33
N SER A 79 14.31 7.96 -9.56
CA SER A 79 14.55 6.93 -10.58
C SER A 79 15.71 6.01 -10.22
N GLU A 80 16.77 6.54 -9.63
CA GLU A 80 17.99 5.81 -9.28
C GLU A 80 17.78 4.95 -8.05
N VAL A 81 17.18 5.51 -7.00
CA VAL A 81 16.78 4.76 -5.80
C VAL A 81 15.81 3.63 -6.16
N ARG A 82 14.81 3.89 -7.01
CA ARG A 82 13.85 2.84 -7.44
C ARG A 82 14.55 1.72 -8.21
N ARG A 83 15.50 2.05 -9.08
CA ARG A 83 16.24 1.07 -9.88
C ARG A 83 17.13 0.21 -8.99
N ASP A 84 17.92 0.82 -8.13
CA ASP A 84 18.85 0.11 -7.25
C ASP A 84 18.10 -0.79 -6.27
N LEU A 85 16.98 -0.31 -5.71
CA LEU A 85 16.13 -1.12 -4.84
C LEU A 85 15.52 -2.32 -5.60
N HIS A 86 15.08 -2.12 -6.84
CA HIS A 86 14.55 -3.21 -7.66
C HIS A 86 15.62 -4.26 -7.97
N VAL A 87 16.83 -3.83 -8.38
CA VAL A 87 17.95 -4.73 -8.67
C VAL A 87 18.35 -5.51 -7.41
N SER A 88 18.56 -4.83 -6.29
CA SER A 88 18.92 -5.48 -5.03
C SER A 88 17.83 -6.44 -4.54
N THR A 89 16.55 -6.06 -4.66
CA THR A 89 15.44 -6.96 -4.33
C THR A 89 15.45 -8.21 -5.20
N ALA A 90 15.68 -8.07 -6.51
CA ALA A 90 15.77 -9.20 -7.44
C ALA A 90 16.92 -10.14 -7.08
N GLU A 91 18.11 -9.60 -6.82
CA GLU A 91 19.29 -10.38 -6.41
C GLU A 91 19.05 -11.14 -5.09
N PHE A 92 18.41 -10.50 -4.10
CA PHE A 92 18.07 -11.16 -2.84
C PHE A 92 16.99 -12.24 -3.01
N THR A 93 16.02 -12.03 -3.89
CA THR A 93 15.02 -13.06 -4.18
C THR A 93 15.65 -14.26 -4.87
N ASP A 94 16.58 -14.05 -5.80
CA ASP A 94 17.29 -15.13 -6.49
C ASP A 94 18.19 -15.90 -5.52
N LEU A 95 18.93 -15.19 -4.65
CA LEU A 95 19.76 -15.81 -3.63
C LEU A 95 18.93 -16.61 -2.62
N LYS A 96 17.76 -16.10 -2.23
CA LYS A 96 16.81 -16.83 -1.38
C LYS A 96 16.31 -18.11 -2.06
N GLN A 97 15.90 -18.03 -3.32
CA GLN A 97 15.45 -19.21 -4.07
C GLN A 97 16.58 -20.23 -4.25
N GLN A 98 17.81 -19.76 -4.44
CA GLN A 98 18.97 -20.63 -4.49
C GLN A 98 19.20 -21.33 -3.16
N LEU A 99 19.13 -20.61 -2.05
CA LEU A 99 19.26 -21.20 -0.71
C LEU A 99 18.15 -22.22 -0.42
N GLU A 100 16.91 -21.95 -0.82
CA GLU A 100 15.79 -22.89 -0.68
C GLU A 100 16.04 -24.17 -1.49
N ARG A 101 16.50 -24.05 -2.75
CA ARG A 101 16.90 -25.20 -3.57
C ARG A 101 18.03 -25.99 -2.94
N ASP A 102 19.09 -25.32 -2.51
CA ASP A 102 20.26 -25.96 -1.91
C ASP A 102 19.89 -26.66 -0.60
N SER A 103 18.98 -26.08 0.20
CA SER A 103 18.43 -26.70 1.41
C SER A 103 17.69 -28.00 1.12
N VAL A 104 16.87 -28.05 0.06
CA VAL A 104 16.15 -29.26 -0.35
C VAL A 104 17.11 -30.32 -0.87
N VAL A 105 18.11 -29.93 -1.66
CA VAL A 105 19.16 -30.86 -2.11
C VAL A 105 19.92 -31.43 -0.91
N LEU A 106 20.24 -30.61 0.09
CA LEU A 106 20.94 -31.06 1.28
C LEU A 106 20.09 -32.03 2.12
N SER A 107 18.78 -31.79 2.26
CA SER A 107 17.89 -32.74 2.95
C SER A 107 17.80 -34.07 2.21
N LEU A 108 17.72 -34.07 0.88
CA LEU A 108 17.74 -35.28 0.06
C LEU A 108 19.07 -36.03 0.17
N LEU A 109 20.21 -35.32 0.12
CA LEU A 109 21.53 -35.92 0.29
C LEU A 109 21.69 -36.57 1.67
N LYS A 110 21.12 -35.95 2.71
CA LYS A 110 21.11 -36.52 4.06
C LYS A 110 20.28 -37.80 4.13
N GLN A 111 19.08 -37.81 3.56
CA GLN A 111 18.25 -39.02 3.47
C GLN A 111 18.94 -40.14 2.67
N LEU A 112 19.66 -39.80 1.59
CA LEU A 112 20.41 -40.76 0.80
C LEU A 112 21.60 -41.33 1.59
N GLN A 113 22.29 -40.50 2.37
CA GLN A 113 23.36 -40.93 3.26
C GLN A 113 22.83 -41.93 4.30
N GLU A 114 21.73 -41.60 4.97
CA GLU A 114 21.08 -42.48 5.95
C GLU A 114 20.71 -43.83 5.31
N PHE A 115 20.15 -43.81 4.10
CA PHE A 115 19.82 -45.03 3.35
C PHE A 115 21.07 -45.87 3.00
N SER A 116 22.16 -45.22 2.59
CA SER A 116 23.42 -45.92 2.30
C SER A 116 23.99 -46.59 3.56
N THR A 117 23.97 -45.90 4.70
CA THR A 117 24.42 -46.46 5.98
C THR A 117 23.54 -47.63 6.41
N ALA A 118 22.21 -47.51 6.31
CA ALA A 118 21.29 -48.60 6.62
C ALA A 118 21.52 -49.85 5.76
N ILE A 119 21.75 -49.67 4.46
CA ILE A 119 22.08 -50.77 3.54
C ILE A 119 23.41 -51.43 3.93
N GLU A 120 24.43 -50.64 4.22
CA GLU A 120 25.74 -51.16 4.64
C GLU A 120 25.61 -51.98 5.93
N GLU A 121 24.89 -51.47 6.93
CA GLU A 121 24.63 -52.17 8.18
C GLU A 121 23.82 -53.46 7.99
N TYR A 122 22.80 -53.43 7.13
CA TYR A 122 22.05 -54.62 6.73
C TYR A 122 22.97 -55.68 6.09
N ASN A 123 23.83 -55.25 5.16
CA ASN A 123 24.76 -56.15 4.47
C ASN A 123 25.79 -56.76 5.45
N CYS A 124 26.29 -55.98 6.41
CA CYS A 124 27.14 -56.49 7.49
C CYS A 124 26.40 -57.54 8.34
N ALA A 125 25.16 -57.27 8.75
CA ALA A 125 24.34 -58.21 9.54
C ALA A 125 24.00 -59.50 8.77
N LEU A 126 23.80 -59.40 7.45
CA LEU A 126 23.58 -60.53 6.55
C LEU A 126 24.84 -61.40 6.42
N ALA A 127 26.02 -60.78 6.29
CA ALA A 127 27.31 -61.48 6.26
C ALA A 127 27.58 -62.28 7.56
N GLU A 128 27.05 -61.80 8.69
CA GLU A 128 27.11 -62.47 10.00
C GLU A 128 26.06 -63.59 10.20
N LYS A 129 25.20 -63.88 9.20
CA LYS A 129 24.08 -64.85 9.26
C LYS A 129 23.01 -64.54 10.32
N LYS A 130 22.87 -63.28 10.76
CA LYS A 130 21.88 -62.84 11.74
C LYS A 130 20.58 -62.37 11.06
N TYR A 131 19.85 -63.31 10.45
CA TYR A 131 18.68 -63.02 9.61
C TYR A 131 17.51 -62.33 10.34
N VAL A 132 17.32 -62.58 11.64
CA VAL A 132 16.22 -61.99 12.42
C VAL A 132 16.47 -60.50 12.71
N ALA A 133 17.72 -60.13 13.01
CA ALA A 133 18.10 -58.73 13.24
C ALA A 133 18.07 -57.90 11.95
N ALA A 134 18.40 -58.52 10.81
CA ALA A 134 18.32 -57.88 9.49
C ALA A 134 16.86 -57.61 9.05
N ALA A 135 15.92 -58.50 9.38
CA ALA A 135 14.50 -58.32 9.05
C ALA A 135 13.83 -57.23 9.91
N GLN A 136 14.14 -57.15 11.21
CA GLN A 136 13.56 -56.12 12.10
C GLN A 136 13.94 -54.69 11.69
N ARG A 137 15.14 -54.46 11.17
CA ARG A 137 15.58 -53.11 10.76
C ARG A 137 14.94 -52.61 9.47
N LEU A 138 14.62 -53.51 8.53
CA LEU A 138 13.83 -53.17 7.33
C LEU A 138 12.39 -52.75 7.69
N GLU A 139 11.86 -53.27 8.80
CA GLU A 139 10.50 -52.98 9.28
C GLU A 139 10.45 -51.69 10.13
N GLU A 140 11.49 -51.41 10.94
CA GLU A 140 11.60 -50.17 11.72
C GLU A 140 11.87 -48.93 10.84
N GLU A 141 12.79 -48.99 9.87
CA GLU A 141 13.06 -47.84 8.99
C GLU A 141 11.96 -47.60 7.93
N GLY A 142 11.21 -48.64 7.56
CA GLY A 142 10.02 -48.51 6.72
C GLY A 142 8.84 -47.81 7.43
N ALA A 143 8.84 -47.81 8.77
CA ALA A 143 7.81 -47.16 9.58
C ALA A 143 8.17 -45.70 9.92
N GLU A 144 9.44 -45.36 10.06
CA GLU A 144 9.90 -44.02 10.46
C GLU A 144 9.81 -42.98 9.32
N LYS A 145 9.77 -43.42 8.05
CA LYS A 145 9.48 -42.55 6.89
C LYS A 145 8.00 -42.18 6.71
N ARG A 146 7.13 -42.53 7.67
CA ARG A 146 5.72 -42.08 7.71
C ARG A 146 5.52 -40.70 8.35
N GLU A 147 6.55 -39.87 8.53
CA GLU A 147 6.36 -38.51 9.04
C GLU A 147 5.49 -37.63 8.11
N ASP A 148 5.46 -37.91 6.80
CA ASP A 148 4.51 -37.26 5.87
C ASP A 148 3.05 -37.66 6.11
N ILE A 149 2.81 -38.77 6.81
CA ILE A 149 1.46 -39.24 7.17
C ILE A 149 0.94 -38.51 8.42
N SER A 150 1.82 -37.98 9.28
CA SER A 150 1.41 -37.14 10.42
C SER A 150 0.84 -35.78 9.97
N ASN A 151 1.38 -35.22 8.88
CA ASN A 151 0.83 -34.03 8.23
C ASN A 151 -0.50 -34.33 7.54
N LEU A 152 -0.68 -35.52 6.97
CA LEU A 152 -1.93 -35.93 6.36
C LEU A 152 -3.03 -36.17 7.41
N GLU A 153 -2.71 -36.79 8.55
CA GLU A 153 -3.66 -36.99 9.66
C GLU A 153 -4.12 -35.64 10.25
N SER A 154 -3.19 -34.74 10.55
CA SER A 154 -3.52 -33.40 11.04
C SER A 154 -4.25 -32.54 10.00
N CYS A 155 -3.96 -32.70 8.70
CA CYS A 155 -4.75 -32.09 7.64
C CYS A 155 -6.17 -32.65 7.62
N LEU A 156 -6.38 -33.97 7.67
CA LEU A 156 -7.72 -34.57 7.66
C LEU A 156 -8.57 -34.19 8.89
N GLN A 157 -7.93 -33.82 9.99
CA GLN A 157 -8.58 -33.27 11.19
C GLN A 157 -8.90 -31.77 11.10
N THR A 158 -8.38 -31.07 10.09
CA THR A 158 -8.61 -29.63 9.92
C THR A 158 -9.99 -29.38 9.32
N GLU A 159 -10.81 -28.63 10.04
CA GLU A 159 -12.13 -28.19 9.60
C GLU A 159 -12.24 -26.67 9.65
N LEU A 160 -12.81 -26.06 8.61
CA LEU A 160 -13.20 -24.65 8.62
C LEU A 160 -14.71 -24.54 8.76
N HIS A 161 -15.15 -23.92 9.85
CA HIS A 161 -16.56 -23.71 10.15
C HIS A 161 -16.94 -22.27 9.83
N LEU A 162 -17.91 -22.09 8.94
CA LEU A 162 -18.49 -20.80 8.56
C LEU A 162 -19.91 -20.76 9.12
N CYS A 163 -20.13 -19.95 10.16
CA CYS A 163 -21.42 -19.87 10.84
C CYS A 163 -22.31 -18.79 10.20
N THR A 164 -23.53 -19.17 9.82
CA THR A 164 -24.48 -18.35 9.04
C THR A 164 -25.74 -17.97 9.86
N GLU A 165 -25.60 -17.84 11.18
CA GLU A 165 -26.63 -17.56 12.22
C GLU A 165 -27.14 -18.75 13.06
N GLN A 166 -27.20 -18.51 14.37
CA GLN A 166 -27.86 -19.24 15.47
C GLN A 166 -27.53 -20.74 15.65
N SER A 167 -26.45 -21.04 16.38
CA SER A 167 -26.43 -22.27 17.20
C SER A 167 -27.03 -21.95 18.58
N GLN A 168 -28.23 -22.45 18.84
CA GLN A 168 -28.74 -22.56 20.20
C GLN A 168 -27.95 -23.66 20.93
N LYS A 169 -26.84 -23.30 21.58
CA LYS A 169 -26.33 -24.01 22.75
C LYS A 169 -25.39 -23.12 23.57
N GLU A 170 -25.96 -22.65 24.68
CA GLU A 170 -25.31 -22.28 25.96
C GLU A 170 -24.08 -21.36 25.90
N GLU A 171 -24.28 -20.04 25.98
CA GLU A 171 -24.07 -19.22 27.19
C GLU A 171 -24.40 -17.73 26.90
N LYS A 172 -25.07 -17.07 27.85
CA LYS A 172 -25.49 -15.65 27.93
C LYS A 172 -25.24 -14.71 26.72
N GLY A 173 -26.32 -14.45 25.97
CA GLY A 173 -26.52 -13.27 25.13
C GLY A 173 -26.75 -13.61 23.64
N PRO A 174 -27.60 -12.88 22.91
CA PRO A 174 -27.71 -13.03 21.45
C PRO A 174 -26.39 -12.61 20.81
N VAL A 175 -25.61 -13.58 20.33
CA VAL A 175 -24.39 -13.30 19.56
C VAL A 175 -24.82 -12.63 18.25
N PRO A 176 -24.34 -11.41 17.96
CA PRO A 176 -24.75 -10.68 16.76
C PRO A 176 -24.31 -11.45 15.49
N PRO A 177 -25.06 -11.32 14.38
CA PRO A 177 -24.71 -11.99 13.13
C PRO A 177 -23.34 -11.50 12.63
N ILE A 178 -22.62 -12.36 11.91
CA ILE A 178 -21.25 -12.08 11.50
C ILE A 178 -21.16 -10.81 10.63
N SER A 179 -22.19 -10.53 9.85
CA SER A 179 -22.38 -9.26 9.12
C SER A 179 -22.31 -8.03 10.03
N SER A 180 -22.99 -8.05 11.19
CA SER A 180 -22.92 -6.98 12.20
C SER A 180 -21.51 -6.81 12.77
N VAL A 181 -20.80 -7.92 12.98
CA VAL A 181 -19.42 -7.91 13.50
C VAL A 181 -18.45 -7.35 12.47
N LEU A 182 -18.57 -7.74 11.20
CA LEU A 182 -17.74 -7.23 10.11
C LEU A 182 -18.03 -5.75 9.85
N LEU A 183 -19.30 -5.33 9.93
CA LEU A 183 -19.67 -3.92 9.86
C LEU A 183 -19.05 -3.11 11.01
N ALA A 184 -19.10 -3.62 12.24
CA ALA A 184 -18.45 -2.98 13.38
C ALA A 184 -16.95 -2.83 13.13
N PHE A 185 -16.27 -3.88 12.66
CA PHE A 185 -14.86 -3.79 12.28
C PHE A 185 -14.62 -2.77 11.15
N SER A 186 -15.56 -2.59 10.22
CA SER A 186 -15.46 -1.57 9.18
C SER A 186 -15.51 -0.16 9.77
N LEU A 187 -16.46 0.09 10.68
CA LEU A 187 -16.59 1.38 11.37
C LEU A 187 -15.39 1.69 12.27
N LEU A 188 -14.82 0.66 12.90
CA LEU A 188 -13.62 0.75 13.74
C LEU A 188 -12.32 0.86 12.91
N GLY A 189 -12.39 0.73 11.58
CA GLY A 189 -11.22 0.74 10.69
C GLY A 189 -10.33 -0.50 10.80
N GLU A 190 -10.77 -1.55 11.50
CA GLU A 190 -10.03 -2.79 11.75
C GLU A 190 -10.38 -3.91 10.76
N LEU A 191 -11.38 -3.73 9.90
CA LEU A 191 -11.84 -4.79 8.98
C LEU A 191 -10.71 -5.33 8.11
N HIS A 192 -9.87 -4.45 7.56
CA HIS A 192 -8.77 -4.87 6.69
C HIS A 192 -7.71 -5.69 7.43
N THR A 193 -7.42 -5.39 8.71
CA THR A 193 -6.43 -6.14 9.49
C THR A 193 -6.97 -7.51 9.89
N LYS A 194 -8.26 -7.59 10.24
CA LYS A 194 -8.95 -8.85 10.53
C LYS A 194 -9.08 -9.72 9.27
N LEU A 195 -9.44 -9.14 8.13
CA LEU A 195 -9.53 -9.86 6.86
C LEU A 195 -8.16 -10.37 6.40
N LYS A 196 -7.10 -9.57 6.62
CA LYS A 196 -5.72 -10.01 6.35
C LYS A 196 -5.31 -11.19 7.23
N SER A 197 -5.61 -11.15 8.53
CA SER A 197 -5.34 -12.26 9.45
C SER A 197 -6.13 -13.51 9.07
N PHE A 198 -7.41 -13.36 8.74
CA PHE A 198 -8.24 -14.45 8.24
C PHE A 198 -7.67 -15.06 6.94
N GLY A 199 -7.31 -14.23 5.96
CA GLY A 199 -6.70 -14.69 4.71
C GLY A 199 -5.38 -15.44 4.91
N GLN A 200 -4.57 -15.02 5.89
CA GLN A 200 -3.36 -15.75 6.26
C GLN A 200 -3.66 -17.12 6.88
N MET A 201 -4.69 -17.21 7.72
CA MET A 201 -5.13 -18.50 8.28
C MET A 201 -5.70 -19.41 7.19
N LEU A 202 -6.56 -18.88 6.30
CA LEU A 202 -7.12 -19.61 5.18
C LEU A 202 -6.02 -20.16 4.26
N LEU A 203 -5.02 -19.34 3.93
CA LEU A 203 -3.90 -19.75 3.10
C LEU A 203 -3.07 -20.86 3.78
N LYS A 204 -2.74 -20.69 5.07
CA LYS A 204 -1.87 -21.61 5.81
C LYS A 204 -2.52 -22.96 6.07
N TYR A 205 -3.77 -22.97 6.50
CA TYR A 205 -4.43 -24.15 7.03
C TYR A 205 -5.36 -24.83 6.03
N ILE A 206 -5.82 -24.12 4.99
CA ILE A 206 -6.75 -24.69 4.01
C ILE A 206 -6.13 -24.77 2.61
N LEU A 207 -5.68 -23.63 2.06
CA LEU A 207 -5.24 -23.59 0.67
C LEU A 207 -3.88 -24.28 0.44
N ARG A 208 -2.94 -24.17 1.39
CA ARG A 208 -1.64 -24.83 1.29
C ARG A 208 -1.77 -26.36 1.29
N PRO A 209 -2.52 -27.01 2.20
CA PRO A 209 -2.79 -28.45 2.13
C PRO A 209 -3.37 -28.90 0.78
N LEU A 210 -4.34 -28.15 0.23
CA LEU A 210 -4.94 -28.46 -1.07
C LEU A 210 -3.97 -28.32 -2.26
N ALA A 211 -2.98 -27.43 -2.15
CA ALA A 211 -1.96 -27.23 -3.17
C ALA A 211 -0.80 -28.22 -3.06
N SER A 212 -0.48 -28.66 -1.84
CA SER A 212 0.66 -29.54 -1.56
C SER A 212 0.31 -31.03 -1.64
N CYS A 213 -0.93 -31.42 -1.36
CA CYS A 213 -1.33 -32.82 -1.29
C CYS A 213 -2.25 -33.22 -2.47
N PRO A 214 -1.82 -34.14 -3.35
CA PRO A 214 -2.63 -34.59 -4.49
C PRO A 214 -3.85 -35.44 -4.07
N SER A 215 -3.74 -36.19 -2.98
CA SER A 215 -4.81 -37.05 -2.46
C SER A 215 -5.90 -36.29 -1.70
N VAL A 216 -5.64 -35.04 -1.27
CA VAL A 216 -6.55 -34.29 -0.41
C VAL A 216 -7.50 -33.41 -1.22
N PHE A 217 -8.78 -33.44 -0.87
CA PHE A 217 -9.83 -32.58 -1.47
C PHE A 217 -10.69 -31.96 -0.36
N ALA A 218 -11.21 -30.76 -0.65
CA ALA A 218 -12.15 -30.08 0.23
C ALA A 218 -13.57 -30.59 -0.06
N VAL A 219 -14.25 -31.06 0.97
CA VAL A 219 -15.66 -31.42 0.95
C VAL A 219 -16.44 -30.37 1.72
N ILE A 220 -17.54 -29.92 1.12
CA ILE A 220 -18.41 -28.88 1.69
C ILE A 220 -19.63 -29.58 2.25
N GLU A 221 -19.77 -29.55 3.57
CA GLU A 221 -20.95 -30.03 4.27
C GLU A 221 -21.84 -28.85 4.65
N ASN A 222 -23.04 -28.80 4.07
CA ASN A 222 -24.04 -27.80 4.39
C ASN A 222 -24.90 -28.33 5.55
N GLN A 223 -24.64 -27.84 6.77
CA GLN A 223 -25.53 -28.02 7.91
C GLN A 223 -26.48 -26.81 7.99
N PRO A 224 -27.66 -26.92 8.62
CA PRO A 224 -28.68 -25.86 8.61
C PRO A 224 -28.17 -24.47 9.05
N ASN A 225 -27.14 -24.41 9.91
CA ASN A 225 -26.66 -23.15 10.50
C ASN A 225 -25.13 -22.93 10.34
N ILE A 226 -24.42 -23.90 9.76
CA ILE A 226 -22.96 -23.89 9.62
C ILE A 226 -22.59 -24.56 8.30
N ILE A 227 -21.71 -23.93 7.52
CA ILE A 227 -21.01 -24.61 6.44
C ILE A 227 -19.66 -25.07 6.96
N VAL A 228 -19.42 -26.38 6.88
CA VAL A 228 -18.14 -26.98 7.26
C VAL A 228 -17.38 -27.36 6.00
N ILE A 229 -16.13 -26.89 5.89
CA ILE A 229 -15.18 -27.36 4.89
C ILE A 229 -14.21 -28.30 5.59
N ARG A 230 -14.26 -29.59 5.23
CA ARG A 230 -13.37 -30.64 5.75
C ARG A 230 -12.51 -31.22 4.63
N PHE A 231 -11.39 -31.81 4.99
CA PHE A 231 -10.56 -32.57 4.07
C PHE A 231 -10.91 -34.05 4.02
N GLU A 232 -11.00 -34.58 2.81
CA GLU A 232 -11.05 -36.02 2.56
C GLU A 232 -9.88 -36.45 1.69
N SER A 233 -9.39 -37.67 1.93
CA SER A 233 -8.31 -38.28 1.17
C SER A 233 -8.88 -39.32 0.23
N VAL A 234 -8.57 -39.19 -1.06
CA VAL A 234 -8.83 -40.22 -2.07
C VAL A 234 -7.49 -40.84 -2.46
N MET A 235 -7.40 -42.17 -2.48
CA MET A 235 -6.20 -42.85 -2.97
C MET A 235 -5.91 -42.39 -4.40
N ASN A 236 -4.75 -41.77 -4.58
CA ASN A 236 -4.30 -41.24 -5.85
C ASN A 236 -2.83 -41.63 -6.01
N ASP A 237 -2.47 -42.27 -7.12
CA ASP A 237 -1.11 -42.79 -7.39
C ASP A 237 -0.14 -41.69 -7.88
N LEU A 238 -0.55 -40.43 -7.80
CA LEU A 238 0.19 -39.27 -8.30
C LEU A 238 1.05 -38.63 -7.20
N GLU A 239 2.35 -38.46 -7.47
CA GLU A 239 3.29 -37.81 -6.55
C GLU A 239 3.03 -36.30 -6.41
N HIS A 240 2.48 -35.63 -7.44
CA HIS A 240 2.21 -34.18 -7.44
C HIS A 240 0.88 -33.82 -8.12
N PRO A 241 0.08 -32.88 -7.57
CA PRO A 241 -1.16 -32.44 -8.18
C PRO A 241 -0.91 -31.56 -9.41
N SER A 242 -1.74 -31.71 -10.45
CA SER A 242 -1.62 -30.84 -11.63
C SER A 242 -2.07 -29.40 -11.32
N PRO A 243 -1.51 -28.37 -11.97
CA PRO A 243 -1.91 -26.97 -11.72
C PRO A 243 -3.42 -26.73 -11.91
N SER A 244 -4.04 -27.40 -12.88
CA SER A 244 -5.48 -27.32 -13.15
C SER A 244 -6.31 -27.92 -12.00
N GLU A 245 -5.84 -29.00 -11.40
CA GLU A 245 -6.49 -29.66 -10.27
C GLU A 245 -6.37 -28.83 -8.99
N VAL A 246 -5.18 -28.29 -8.70
CA VAL A 246 -4.96 -27.36 -7.58
C VAL A 246 -5.86 -26.14 -7.72
N PHE A 247 -5.95 -25.57 -8.93
CA PHE A 247 -6.82 -24.42 -9.19
C PHE A 247 -8.28 -24.75 -8.94
N ALA A 248 -8.77 -25.91 -9.37
CA ALA A 248 -10.15 -26.35 -9.12
C ALA A 248 -10.43 -26.51 -7.61
N LYS A 249 -9.51 -27.12 -6.86
CA LYS A 249 -9.62 -27.29 -5.39
C LYS A 249 -9.68 -25.95 -4.67
N ILE A 250 -8.77 -25.03 -4.98
CA ILE A 250 -8.72 -23.69 -4.38
C ILE A 250 -9.98 -22.89 -4.72
N ARG A 251 -10.41 -22.94 -5.99
CA ARG A 251 -11.59 -22.22 -6.45
C ARG A 251 -12.84 -22.62 -5.69
N LEU A 252 -13.05 -23.92 -5.45
CA LEU A 252 -14.20 -24.43 -4.72
C LEU A 252 -14.28 -23.85 -3.29
N VAL A 253 -13.16 -23.78 -2.58
CA VAL A 253 -13.10 -23.17 -1.23
C VAL A 253 -13.42 -21.67 -1.30
N LEU A 254 -12.80 -20.95 -2.23
CA LEU A 254 -12.99 -19.50 -2.37
C LEU A 254 -14.44 -19.13 -2.74
N GLU A 255 -15.10 -19.91 -3.59
CA GLU A 255 -16.51 -19.70 -3.95
C GLU A 255 -17.44 -19.83 -2.72
N VAL A 256 -17.16 -20.77 -1.82
CA VAL A 256 -17.94 -20.94 -0.57
C VAL A 256 -17.69 -19.79 0.40
N VAL A 257 -16.42 -19.47 0.63
CA VAL A 257 -16.01 -18.35 1.51
C VAL A 257 -16.60 -17.03 1.00
N GLN A 258 -16.62 -16.81 -0.32
CA GLN A 258 -17.26 -15.64 -0.91
C GLN A 258 -18.77 -15.61 -0.69
N LYS A 259 -19.47 -16.72 -0.94
CA LYS A 259 -20.92 -16.80 -0.71
C LYS A 259 -21.30 -16.52 0.73
N GLN A 260 -20.48 -16.95 1.69
CA GLN A 260 -20.79 -16.82 3.11
C GLN A 260 -20.37 -15.48 3.71
N LEU A 261 -19.19 -14.95 3.36
CA LEU A 261 -18.68 -13.71 3.98
C LEU A 261 -18.99 -12.45 3.17
N LEU A 262 -18.99 -12.54 1.84
CA LEU A 262 -19.05 -11.36 0.96
C LEU A 262 -20.48 -11.04 0.49
N VAL A 263 -21.34 -12.05 0.32
CA VAL A 263 -22.76 -11.81 -0.01
C VAL A 263 -23.50 -11.22 1.19
N GLU A 264 -23.25 -11.74 2.40
CA GLU A 264 -23.85 -11.18 3.63
C GLU A 264 -23.40 -9.74 3.94
N LEU A 265 -22.15 -9.40 3.61
CA LEU A 265 -21.68 -8.02 3.71
C LEU A 265 -22.43 -7.09 2.76
N GLN A 266 -22.65 -7.53 1.52
CA GLN A 266 -23.34 -6.73 0.50
C GLN A 266 -24.80 -6.49 0.88
N ASP A 267 -25.49 -7.50 1.42
CA ASP A 267 -26.85 -7.36 1.94
C ASP A 267 -26.92 -6.48 3.21
N ALA A 268 -25.91 -6.57 4.09
CA ALA A 268 -25.84 -5.73 5.28
C ALA A 268 -25.63 -4.25 4.94
N PHE A 269 -24.77 -3.92 3.96
CA PHE A 269 -24.58 -2.54 3.50
C PHE A 269 -25.84 -1.98 2.83
N LEU A 270 -26.61 -2.79 2.10
CA LEU A 270 -27.89 -2.37 1.51
C LEU A 270 -29.00 -2.15 2.56
N SER A 271 -28.90 -2.79 3.73
CA SER A 271 -29.85 -2.62 4.83
C SER A 271 -29.62 -1.36 5.70
N LEU A 272 -28.51 -0.65 5.48
CA LEU A 272 -28.11 0.55 6.22
C LEU A 272 -28.42 1.86 5.50
N ASP A 273 -28.97 1.81 4.28
CA ASP A 273 -29.50 2.99 3.60
C ASP A 273 -30.85 3.38 4.22
N PHE A 274 -30.79 4.18 5.29
CA PHE A 274 -31.88 5.01 5.82
C PHE A 274 -31.59 6.49 5.60
#